data_AF-A0A354LZV7-F1
#
_entry.id   AF-A0A354LZV7-F1
#
_cell.length_a   1.000
_cell.length_b   1.000
_cell.length_c   1.000
_cell.angle_alpha   90.00
_cell.angle_beta   90.00
_cell.angle_gamma   90.00
#
_symmetry.space_group_name_H-M   'P 1'
#
loop_
_entity.id
_entity.type
_entity.pdbx_description
1 polymer ?
#
loop_
_entity_poly.entity_id
_entity_poly.type
_entity_poly.pdbx_seq_one_letter_code
_entity_poly.pdbx_strand_id
1 'polypeptide(L)'
;CDEMGMMLMVESFDEWNTPKCKNGYNLFFDEWAEKDLVNLIWNYRNNPSVVMWCIGNEVPNQWTEGDCKIAKRLQDICHREDPSRPVTQGMDAPDAVVNNNFAAVMDVAGFNYRPFRYQVNYKKLPQGIILGSETASTVSSRGVYKFPVERKAMQRYEDHQSSSYDVEHCGW
;
A
#
# COMPACT_ATOMS: atom_id res chain seq x y z
N CYS A 1 -18.30 1.51 8.84
CA CYS A 1 -17.14 1.44 9.75
C CYS A 1 -17.34 2.27 11.00
N ASP A 2 -17.84 3.50 10.89
CA ASP A 2 -18.14 4.37 12.04
C ASP A 2 -18.98 3.67 13.12
N GLU A 3 -20.11 3.06 12.74
CA GLU A 3 -21.02 2.40 13.68
C GLU A 3 -20.47 1.12 14.30
N MET A 4 -19.44 0.51 13.69
CA MET A 4 -18.88 -0.77 14.13
C MET A 4 -17.52 -0.61 14.84
N GLY A 5 -17.00 0.61 14.95
CA GLY A 5 -15.70 0.88 15.58
C GLY A 5 -14.49 0.35 14.79
N MET A 6 -14.58 0.26 13.47
CA MET A 6 -13.47 -0.17 12.61
C MET A 6 -12.67 1.03 12.12
N MET A 7 -11.34 0.95 12.20
CA MET A 7 -10.45 1.96 11.61
C MET A 7 -10.28 1.72 10.10
N LEU A 8 -10.20 2.81 9.34
CA LEU A 8 -10.05 2.83 7.90
C LEU A 8 -8.83 3.65 7.49
N MET A 9 -8.04 3.06 6.60
CA MET A 9 -7.07 3.71 5.75
C MET A 9 -7.70 3.81 4.36
N VAL A 10 -8.07 5.01 3.92
CA VAL A 10 -8.77 5.19 2.64
C VAL A 10 -7.75 5.47 1.55
N GLU A 11 -7.73 4.62 0.53
CA GLU A 11 -6.75 4.65 -0.55
C GLU A 11 -7.31 5.22 -1.85
N SER A 12 -6.48 5.99 -2.57
CA SER A 12 -6.90 6.69 -3.79
C SER A 12 -6.45 6.02 -5.09
N PHE A 13 -5.22 5.51 -5.18
CA PHE A 13 -4.61 5.14 -6.45
C PHE A 13 -3.83 3.81 -6.37
N ASP A 14 -3.97 2.97 -7.40
CA ASP A 14 -3.10 1.80 -7.60
C ASP A 14 -1.93 2.09 -8.56
N GLU A 15 -1.99 3.19 -9.30
CA GLU A 15 -0.91 3.68 -10.16
C GLU A 15 -0.98 5.20 -10.28
N TRP A 16 0.15 5.83 -10.59
CA TRP A 16 0.21 7.27 -10.89
C TRP A 16 0.38 7.48 -12.39
N ASN A 17 1.28 8.36 -12.83
CA ASN A 17 1.56 8.61 -14.24
C ASN A 17 2.36 7.47 -14.93
N THR A 18 2.92 6.54 -14.16
CA THR A 18 3.56 5.33 -14.72
C THR A 18 2.58 4.15 -14.71
N PRO A 19 2.28 3.53 -15.87
CA PRO A 19 1.26 2.49 -15.97
C PRO A 19 1.67 1.18 -15.29
N LYS A 20 0.74 0.55 -14.56
CA LYS A 20 0.76 -0.90 -14.26
C LYS A 20 0.05 -1.70 -15.35
N CYS A 21 -0.98 -1.11 -15.98
CA CYS A 21 -1.74 -1.78 -17.03
C CYS A 21 -2.00 -0.88 -18.25
N LYS A 22 -2.38 -1.48 -19.39
CA LYS A 22 -2.49 -0.79 -20.68
C LYS A 22 -3.45 0.40 -20.67
N ASN A 23 -4.56 0.27 -19.95
CA ASN A 23 -5.65 1.25 -19.91
C ASN A 23 -5.89 1.70 -18.46
N GLY A 24 -4.81 1.91 -17.71
CA GLY A 24 -4.87 2.27 -16.31
C GLY A 24 -5.15 3.76 -16.09
N TYR A 25 -5.16 4.16 -14.82
CA TYR A 25 -5.39 5.53 -14.41
C TYR A 25 -4.26 6.49 -14.82
N ASN A 26 -3.09 5.96 -15.20
CA ASN A 26 -1.97 6.75 -15.70
C ASN A 26 -2.32 7.65 -16.89
N LEU A 27 -3.31 7.26 -17.69
CA LEU A 27 -3.80 8.04 -18.82
C LEU A 27 -4.51 9.34 -18.40
N PHE A 28 -4.96 9.42 -17.15
CA PHE A 28 -5.74 10.52 -16.59
C PHE A 28 -5.05 11.23 -15.43
N PHE A 29 -4.02 10.60 -14.83
CA PHE A 29 -3.40 11.04 -13.58
C PHE A 29 -3.01 12.52 -13.57
N ASP A 30 -2.36 12.99 -14.63
CA ASP A 30 -1.86 14.37 -14.69
C ASP A 30 -3.00 15.42 -14.68
N GLU A 31 -4.18 15.07 -15.21
CA GLU A 31 -5.35 15.97 -15.25
C GLU A 31 -6.31 15.79 -14.07
N TRP A 32 -6.43 14.56 -13.55
CA TRP A 32 -7.51 14.17 -12.64
C TRP A 32 -7.08 13.85 -11.21
N ALA A 33 -5.80 13.52 -10.97
CA ALA A 33 -5.37 13.04 -9.65
C ALA A 33 -5.71 14.01 -8.50
N GLU A 34 -5.55 15.32 -8.69
CA GLU A 34 -5.91 16.28 -7.65
C GLU A 34 -7.42 16.34 -7.42
N LYS A 35 -8.23 16.36 -8.50
CA LYS A 35 -9.69 16.40 -8.40
C LYS A 35 -10.21 15.17 -7.65
N ASP A 36 -9.70 14.00 -8.00
CA ASP A 36 -10.16 12.74 -7.41
C ASP A 36 -9.71 12.58 -5.96
N LEU A 37 -8.47 12.98 -5.63
CA LEU A 37 -7.99 12.97 -4.26
C LEU A 37 -8.75 13.96 -3.37
N VAL A 38 -8.99 15.19 -3.84
CA VAL A 38 -9.79 16.19 -3.11
C VAL A 38 -11.21 15.68 -2.88
N ASN A 39 -11.84 15.10 -3.90
CA ASN A 39 -13.19 14.54 -3.79
C ASN A 39 -13.27 13.42 -2.75
N LEU A 40 -12.29 12.50 -2.75
CA LEU A 40 -12.20 11.42 -1.76
C LEU A 40 -12.09 11.99 -0.34
N ILE A 41 -11.19 12.95 -0.12
CA ILE A 41 -10.99 13.54 1.21
C ILE A 41 -12.24 14.28 1.66
N TRP A 42 -12.84 15.11 0.81
CA TRP A 42 -14.04 15.88 1.16
C TRP A 42 -15.22 14.98 1.52
N ASN A 43 -15.35 13.84 0.83
CA ASN A 43 -16.38 12.87 1.12
C ASN A 43 -16.20 12.18 2.48
N TYR A 44 -14.95 11.93 2.89
CA TYR A 44 -14.65 11.08 4.05
C TYR A 44 -14.04 11.76 5.28
N ARG A 45 -13.61 13.03 5.20
CA ARG A 45 -12.88 13.71 6.30
C ARG A 45 -13.69 13.91 7.58
N ASN A 46 -15.02 13.77 7.54
CA ASN A 46 -15.87 13.84 8.72
C ASN A 46 -16.14 12.46 9.36
N ASN A 47 -15.70 11.37 8.74
CA ASN A 47 -15.89 10.02 9.27
C ASN A 47 -14.84 9.73 10.35
N PRO A 48 -15.26 9.40 11.60
CA PRO A 48 -14.33 9.07 12.68
C PRO A 48 -13.59 7.74 12.46
N SER A 49 -14.14 6.82 11.65
CA SER A 49 -13.45 5.59 11.30
C SER A 49 -12.21 5.83 10.43
N VAL A 50 -12.17 6.91 9.65
CA VAL A 50 -11.03 7.21 8.81
C VAL A 50 -9.92 7.80 9.67
N VAL A 51 -8.76 7.16 9.67
CA VAL A 51 -7.61 7.54 10.52
C VAL A 51 -6.36 7.86 9.71
N MET A 52 -6.37 7.60 8.40
CA MET A 52 -5.20 7.76 7.53
C MET A 52 -5.62 7.84 6.05
N TRP A 53 -4.89 8.65 5.27
CA TRP A 53 -5.04 8.75 3.82
C TRP A 53 -3.94 7.97 3.11
N CYS A 54 -4.28 7.07 2.20
CA CYS A 54 -3.29 6.35 1.38
C CYS A 54 -3.28 6.91 -0.06
N ILE A 55 -2.15 7.45 -0.49
CA ILE A 55 -2.01 8.11 -1.80
C ILE A 55 -1.57 7.17 -2.91
N GLY A 56 -1.32 5.89 -2.62
CA GLY A 56 -0.82 4.95 -3.61
C GLY A 56 -0.59 3.54 -3.06
N ASN A 57 -0.74 2.54 -3.92
CA ASN A 57 -0.33 1.17 -3.66
C ASN A 57 0.66 0.69 -4.73
N GLU A 58 1.85 0.24 -4.32
CA GLU A 58 2.89 -0.37 -5.19
C GLU A 58 3.14 0.40 -6.49
N VAL A 59 3.13 1.74 -6.41
CA VAL A 59 3.20 2.58 -7.60
C VAL A 59 4.58 2.42 -8.27
N PRO A 60 4.66 2.22 -9.61
CA PRO A 60 5.94 1.98 -10.27
C PRO A 60 6.97 3.11 -10.08
N ASN A 61 6.48 4.34 -9.87
CA ASN A 61 7.28 5.54 -9.61
C ASN A 61 8.24 5.41 -8.41
N GLN A 62 7.98 4.49 -7.48
CA GLN A 62 8.85 4.27 -6.31
C GLN A 62 10.29 3.85 -6.68
N TRP A 63 10.51 3.35 -7.90
CA TRP A 63 11.82 2.96 -8.44
C TRP A 63 12.59 4.11 -9.10
N THR A 64 11.91 5.22 -9.42
CA THR A 64 12.48 6.32 -10.19
C THR A 64 13.00 7.40 -9.25
N GLU A 65 14.28 7.76 -9.39
CA GLU A 65 14.87 8.86 -8.63
C GLU A 65 14.18 10.20 -8.98
N GLY A 66 13.78 10.95 -7.96
CA GLY A 66 13.10 12.24 -8.12
C GLY A 66 11.56 12.16 -8.15
N ASP A 67 10.98 10.97 -8.36
CA ASP A 67 9.53 10.79 -8.36
C ASP A 67 8.90 10.87 -6.96
N CYS A 68 9.72 10.92 -5.91
CA CYS A 68 9.27 11.29 -4.57
C CYS A 68 8.61 12.68 -4.53
N LYS A 69 8.83 13.53 -5.56
CA LYS A 69 8.11 14.79 -5.75
C LYS A 69 6.62 14.60 -6.04
N ILE A 70 6.24 13.51 -6.73
CA ILE A 70 4.83 13.17 -6.95
C ILE A 70 4.19 12.77 -5.62
N ALA A 71 4.86 11.90 -4.85
CA ALA A 71 4.44 11.52 -3.50
C ALA A 71 4.24 12.77 -2.61
N LYS A 72 5.21 13.68 -2.64
CA LYS A 72 5.16 14.94 -1.88
C LYS A 72 3.97 15.80 -2.30
N ARG A 73 3.75 15.99 -3.61
CA ARG A 73 2.61 16.75 -4.14
C ARG A 73 1.27 16.18 -3.69
N LEU A 74 1.09 14.87 -3.74
CA LEU A 74 -0.15 14.22 -3.31
C LEU A 74 -0.38 14.35 -1.80
N GLN A 75 0.67 14.15 -1.00
CA GLN A 75 0.61 14.39 0.45
C GLN A 75 0.30 15.84 0.80
N ASP A 76 0.88 16.81 0.06
CA ASP A 76 0.58 18.22 0.25
C ASP A 76 -0.90 18.54 -0.03
N ILE A 77 -1.52 17.89 -1.03
CA ILE A 77 -2.96 17.99 -1.28
C ILE A 77 -3.73 17.42 -0.08
N CYS A 78 -3.35 16.25 0.44
CA CYS A 78 -3.99 15.68 1.63
C CYS A 78 -3.93 16.62 2.82
N HIS A 79 -2.74 17.16 3.14
CA HIS A 79 -2.57 18.10 4.26
C HIS A 79 -3.31 19.42 4.05
N ARG A 80 -3.45 19.88 2.80
CA ARG A 80 -4.24 21.07 2.46
C ARG A 80 -5.74 20.86 2.73
N GLU A 81 -6.27 19.70 2.35
CA GLU A 81 -7.71 19.42 2.45
C GLU A 81 -8.15 18.85 3.80
N ASP A 82 -7.26 18.13 4.48
CA ASP A 82 -7.44 17.56 5.82
C ASP A 82 -6.09 17.33 6.54
N PRO A 83 -5.57 18.31 7.29
CA PRO A 83 -4.33 18.18 8.06
C PRO A 83 -4.49 17.33 9.34
N SER A 84 -5.70 16.87 9.67
CA SER A 84 -5.96 16.17 10.93
C SER A 84 -5.57 14.68 10.93
N ARG A 85 -5.24 14.12 9.76
CA ARG A 85 -4.92 12.71 9.57
C ARG A 85 -3.60 12.53 8.82
N PRO A 86 -2.77 11.55 9.21
CA PRO A 86 -1.52 11.26 8.52
C PRO A 86 -1.76 10.68 7.12
N VAL A 87 -0.74 10.84 6.27
CA VAL A 87 -0.71 10.30 4.92
C VAL A 87 0.31 9.16 4.82
N THR A 88 -0.07 8.10 4.11
CA THR A 88 0.75 6.90 3.89
C THR A 88 0.73 6.47 2.42
N GLN A 89 1.52 5.45 2.12
CA GLN A 89 1.51 4.73 0.86
C GLN A 89 1.95 3.27 1.10
N GLY A 90 1.41 2.31 0.35
CA GLY A 90 1.96 0.96 0.26
C GLY A 90 3.16 0.88 -0.68
N MET A 91 4.33 0.47 -0.17
CA MET A 91 5.57 0.31 -0.94
C MET A 91 6.13 -1.11 -0.80
N ASP A 92 6.29 -1.84 -1.90
CA ASP A 92 6.82 -3.23 -1.96
C ASP A 92 8.34 -3.29 -2.18
N ALA A 93 8.98 -2.14 -2.38
CA ALA A 93 10.42 -1.98 -2.63
C ALA A 93 11.16 -1.19 -1.52
N PRO A 94 11.11 -1.62 -0.23
CA PRO A 94 11.62 -0.86 0.92
C PRO A 94 13.08 -0.40 0.78
N ASP A 95 13.94 -1.22 0.17
CA ASP A 95 15.35 -0.86 0.00
C ASP A 95 15.52 0.29 -1.02
N ALA A 96 14.71 0.33 -2.08
CA ALA A 96 14.75 1.41 -3.06
C ALA A 96 14.19 2.71 -2.47
N VAL A 97 12.99 2.63 -1.88
CA VAL A 97 12.26 3.82 -1.37
C VAL A 97 12.94 4.50 -0.19
N VAL A 98 13.72 3.76 0.60
CA VAL A 98 14.54 4.34 1.67
C VAL A 98 15.78 5.03 1.10
N ASN A 99 16.37 4.52 0.01
CA ASN A 99 17.60 5.06 -0.56
C ASN A 99 17.37 6.25 -1.51
N ASN A 100 16.17 6.41 -2.08
CA ASN A 100 15.82 7.53 -2.98
C ASN A 100 14.92 8.59 -2.31
N ASN A 101 14.80 8.56 -0.98
CA ASN A 101 13.97 9.44 -0.14
C ASN A 101 12.45 9.32 -0.33
N PHE A 102 11.97 8.37 -1.14
CA PHE A 102 10.55 8.23 -1.43
C PHE A 102 9.74 7.89 -0.16
N ALA A 103 10.23 6.97 0.67
CA ALA A 103 9.61 6.65 1.96
C ALA A 103 9.80 7.74 3.03
N ALA A 104 10.85 8.56 2.93
CA ALA A 104 11.12 9.65 3.87
C ALA A 104 10.19 10.85 3.68
N VAL A 105 9.50 10.94 2.54
CA VAL A 105 8.51 11.98 2.27
C VAL A 105 7.25 11.78 3.10
N MET A 106 6.77 10.55 3.28
CA MET A 106 5.46 10.26 3.89
C MET A 106 5.41 10.52 5.40
N ASP A 107 4.24 10.86 5.96
CA ASP A 107 4.05 10.91 7.42
C ASP A 107 4.25 9.53 8.05
N VAL A 108 3.70 8.49 7.40
CA VAL A 108 3.85 7.08 7.79
C VAL A 108 4.30 6.27 6.58
N ALA A 109 5.44 5.60 6.71
CA ALA A 109 5.93 4.71 5.65
C ALA A 109 5.25 3.34 5.73
N GLY A 110 4.45 2.98 4.71
CA GLY A 110 3.84 1.67 4.55
C GLY A 110 4.72 0.73 3.72
N PHE A 111 4.99 -0.47 4.23
CA PHE A 111 5.71 -1.52 3.50
C PHE A 111 4.87 -2.77 3.28
N ASN A 112 4.77 -3.16 2.01
CA ASN A 112 4.12 -4.38 1.58
C ASN A 112 5.12 -5.55 1.69
N TYR A 113 4.71 -6.64 2.33
CA TYR A 113 5.38 -7.95 2.31
C TYR A 113 6.83 -8.02 2.80
N ARG A 114 7.30 -7.03 3.55
CA ARG A 114 8.71 -6.94 3.97
C ARG A 114 8.90 -6.86 5.49
N PRO A 115 8.28 -7.74 6.30
CA PRO A 115 8.41 -7.69 7.75
C PRO A 115 9.87 -7.80 8.23
N PHE A 116 10.71 -8.54 7.50
CA PHE A 116 12.14 -8.67 7.78
C PHE A 116 12.95 -7.37 7.59
N ARG A 117 12.36 -6.33 6.99
CA ARG A 117 12.98 -5.00 6.86
C ARG A 117 12.55 -4.01 7.93
N TYR A 118 11.53 -4.30 8.74
CA TYR A 118 10.93 -3.33 9.65
C TYR A 118 11.95 -2.74 10.65
N GLN A 119 12.74 -3.57 11.33
CA GLN A 119 13.70 -3.08 12.32
C GLN A 119 14.81 -2.21 11.70
N VAL A 120 15.27 -2.56 10.50
CA VAL A 120 16.31 -1.80 9.80
C VAL A 120 15.75 -0.45 9.36
N ASN A 121 14.57 -0.44 8.76
CA ASN A 121 14.00 0.78 8.21
C ASN A 121 13.43 1.70 9.30
N TYR A 122 12.91 1.16 10.40
CA TYR A 122 12.55 1.93 11.59
C TYR A 122 13.72 2.79 12.09
N LYS A 123 14.95 2.26 12.04
CA LYS A 123 16.16 2.98 12.47
C LYS A 123 16.68 3.98 11.43
N LYS A 124 16.36 3.79 10.15
CA LYS A 124 16.85 4.63 9.03
C LYS A 124 15.90 5.79 8.73
N LEU A 125 14.60 5.56 8.86
CA LEU A 125 13.57 6.52 8.48
C LEU A 125 13.40 7.59 9.57
N PRO A 126 13.32 8.88 9.19
CA PRO A 126 13.22 9.98 10.15
C PRO A 126 11.93 9.95 10.97
N GLN A 127 10.86 9.33 10.46
CA GLN A 127 9.56 9.27 11.11
C GLN A 127 9.55 8.34 12.32
N GLY A 128 10.48 7.36 12.38
CA GLY A 128 10.51 6.38 13.48
C GLY A 128 9.22 5.56 13.62
N ILE A 129 8.48 5.36 12.53
CA ILE A 129 7.26 4.55 12.47
C ILE A 129 7.22 3.80 11.14
N ILE A 130 6.77 2.54 11.19
CA ILE A 130 6.56 1.68 10.01
C ILE A 130 5.17 1.08 10.10
N LEU A 131 4.44 1.10 8.99
CA LEU A 131 3.17 0.40 8.81
C LEU A 131 3.42 -0.84 7.93
N GLY A 132 2.92 -2.00 8.35
CA GLY A 132 2.75 -3.13 7.43
C GLY A 132 1.46 -2.94 6.64
N SER A 133 1.54 -2.25 5.50
CA SER A 133 0.36 -1.86 4.70
C SER A 133 -0.29 -3.05 4.00
N GLU A 134 0.50 -4.04 3.58
CA GLU A 134 0.02 -5.29 3.01
C GLU A 134 0.91 -6.44 3.51
N THR A 135 0.33 -7.53 4.01
CA THR A 135 1.09 -8.63 4.67
C THR A 135 0.53 -10.01 4.34
N ALA A 136 1.31 -11.04 4.68
CA ALA A 136 1.02 -12.46 4.47
C ALA A 136 0.98 -12.90 3.00
N SER A 137 -0.09 -12.58 2.28
CA SER A 137 -0.45 -13.22 0.99
C SER A 137 -0.37 -14.75 1.02
N THR A 138 -0.84 -15.34 2.12
CA THR A 138 -1.18 -16.76 2.19
C THR A 138 -2.43 -16.99 1.34
N VAL A 139 -2.46 -18.09 0.59
CA VAL A 139 -3.62 -18.51 -0.21
C VAL A 139 -4.27 -19.76 0.41
N SER A 140 -5.60 -19.82 0.40
CA SER A 140 -6.35 -21.00 0.88
C SER A 140 -7.70 -21.14 0.21
N SER A 141 -8.14 -22.38 -0.01
CA SER A 141 -9.50 -22.70 -0.44
C SER A 141 -10.28 -23.34 0.70
N ARG A 142 -11.41 -22.76 1.08
CA ARG A 142 -12.24 -23.21 2.21
C ARG A 142 -12.58 -24.71 2.11
N GLY A 143 -12.17 -25.48 3.12
CA GLY A 143 -12.46 -26.91 3.22
C GLY A 143 -11.59 -27.80 2.34
N VAL A 144 -10.52 -27.27 1.75
CA VAL A 144 -9.54 -28.01 0.96
C VAL A 144 -8.29 -28.26 1.79
N TYR A 145 -7.86 -29.51 1.88
CA TYR A 145 -6.70 -29.92 2.67
C TYR A 145 -5.77 -30.76 1.80
N LYS A 146 -4.54 -30.28 1.56
CA LYS A 146 -3.55 -30.96 0.73
C LYS A 146 -2.54 -31.70 1.61
N PHE A 147 -2.22 -32.93 1.25
CA PHE A 147 -1.20 -33.75 1.90
C PHE A 147 -0.08 -34.12 0.92
N PRO A 148 1.19 -34.20 1.38
CA PRO A 148 1.65 -33.87 2.74
C PRO A 148 1.54 -32.37 3.06
N VAL A 149 1.43 -32.04 4.36
CA VAL A 149 1.36 -30.66 4.84
C VAL A 149 2.78 -30.08 4.84
N GLU A 150 3.09 -29.31 3.80
CA GLU A 150 4.41 -28.74 3.58
C GLU A 150 4.27 -27.28 3.17
N ARG A 151 5.24 -26.45 3.59
CA ARG A 151 5.31 -25.06 3.14
C ARG A 151 5.70 -24.99 1.67
N LYS A 152 4.86 -24.37 0.84
CA LYS A 152 5.08 -24.22 -0.60
C LYS A 152 4.81 -22.79 -1.06
N ALA A 153 5.74 -22.24 -1.82
CA ALA A 153 5.57 -20.95 -2.48
C ALA A 153 5.07 -21.16 -3.91
N MET A 154 4.11 -20.34 -4.36
CA MET A 154 3.60 -20.34 -5.74
C MET A 154 3.04 -21.70 -6.21
N GLN A 155 2.59 -22.53 -5.28
CA GLN A 155 2.10 -23.87 -5.57
C GLN A 155 0.83 -23.81 -6.43
N ARG A 156 0.74 -24.70 -7.42
CA ARG A 156 -0.47 -24.91 -8.22
C ARG A 156 -0.87 -26.37 -8.17
N TYR A 157 -2.18 -26.61 -8.23
CA TYR A 157 -2.77 -27.95 -8.30
C TYR A 157 -3.71 -28.01 -9.49
N GLU A 158 -3.93 -29.22 -10.02
CA GLU A 158 -4.83 -29.45 -11.16
C GLU A 158 -6.29 -29.11 -10.86
N ASP A 159 -6.70 -29.19 -9.59
CA ASP A 159 -8.05 -28.80 -9.15
C ASP A 159 -8.21 -27.29 -8.94
N HIS A 160 -7.16 -26.51 -9.22
CA HIS A 160 -7.13 -25.05 -9.05
C HIS A 160 -7.49 -24.58 -7.63
N GLN A 161 -7.24 -25.41 -6.61
CA GLN A 161 -7.47 -25.08 -5.20
C GLN A 161 -6.16 -25.00 -4.41
N SER A 162 -6.18 -24.25 -3.31
CA SER A 162 -5.08 -24.13 -2.34
C SER A 162 -5.40 -24.80 -1.00
N SER A 163 -4.38 -25.33 -0.33
CA SER A 163 -4.54 -25.94 1.00
C SER A 163 -4.96 -24.92 2.06
N SER A 164 -5.89 -25.31 2.94
CA SER A 164 -6.33 -24.52 4.11
C SER A 164 -5.39 -24.61 5.32
N TYR A 165 -4.22 -25.23 5.21
CA TYR A 165 -3.28 -25.40 6.33
C TYR A 165 -2.32 -24.22 6.58
N ASP A 166 -2.53 -23.07 5.93
CA ASP A 166 -1.66 -21.87 6.07
C ASP A 166 -0.18 -22.16 5.69
N VAL A 167 0.01 -23.08 4.75
CA VAL A 167 1.34 -23.50 4.26
C VAL A 167 1.61 -23.06 2.82
N GLU A 168 0.63 -22.47 2.14
CA GLU A 168 0.76 -22.00 0.76
C GLU A 168 0.74 -20.48 0.71
N HIS A 169 1.73 -19.89 0.04
CA HIS A 169 1.85 -18.45 -0.04
C HIS A 169 2.45 -17.99 -1.37
N CYS A 170 2.30 -16.72 -1.64
CA CYS A 170 2.92 -16.08 -2.78
C CYS A 170 4.45 -15.90 -2.58
N GLY A 171 5.20 -15.81 -3.66
CA GLY A 171 6.68 -15.89 -3.65
C GLY A 171 7.43 -14.61 -3.30
N TRP A 172 6.72 -13.55 -2.91
CA TRP A 172 7.30 -12.24 -2.64
C TRP A 172 7.61 -12.02 -1.16
#